data_AF-A0AAV4XH50-F1
#
_entry.id   AF-A0AAV4XH50-F1
#
_cell.length_a   1.000
_cell.length_b   1.000
_cell.length_c   1.000
_cell.angle_alpha   90.00
_cell.angle_beta   90.00
_cell.angle_gamma   90.00
#
_symmetry.space_group_name_H-M   'P 1'
#
loop_
_entity.id
_entity.type
_entity.pdbx_description
1 polymer ?
#
loop_
_entity_poly.entity_id
_entity_poly.type
_entity_poly.pdbx_seq_one_letter_code
_entity_poly.pdbx_strand_id
1 'polypeptide(L)'
;MKGKRRKRSVSSGVEGQSFTNEVVTWRLIGSAYSNQLTVNTQRAALALAFRMWGEVIPLIFQEDTRSPVDDVDVLIAFGRGEHLNCPNHFDGFGGQLSHAIKMSANAEITWTTTNI
;
A
#
# COMPACT_ATOMS: atom_id res chain seq x y z
N MET A 1 -9.25 -5.96 43.94
CA MET A 1 -8.10 -6.06 43.00
C MET A 1 -8.31 -5.04 41.89
N LYS A 2 -7.53 -3.94 41.84
CA LYS A 2 -7.72 -2.87 40.83
C LYS A 2 -6.81 -3.16 39.63
N GLY A 3 -7.40 -3.52 38.49
CA GLY A 3 -6.67 -3.74 37.24
C GLY A 3 -6.01 -2.45 36.77
N LYS A 4 -4.67 -2.41 36.81
CA LYS A 4 -3.88 -1.29 36.31
C LYS A 4 -4.06 -1.26 34.78
N ARG A 5 -4.90 -0.36 34.27
CA ARG A 5 -5.06 -0.11 32.83
C ARG A 5 -3.67 0.16 32.24
N ARG A 6 -3.10 -0.81 31.50
CA ARG A 6 -1.87 -0.63 30.73
C ARG A 6 -2.15 0.48 29.73
N LYS A 7 -1.61 1.67 29.99
CA LYS A 7 -1.44 2.68 28.96
C LYS A 7 -0.62 2.01 27.87
N ARG A 8 -1.19 1.87 26.67
CA ARG A 8 -0.42 1.51 25.48
C ARG A 8 0.63 2.61 25.35
N SER A 9 1.87 2.30 25.67
CA SER A 9 2.98 3.16 25.32
C SER A 9 2.92 3.32 23.81
N VAL A 10 2.91 4.57 23.33
CA VAL A 10 3.35 4.85 21.96
C VAL A 10 4.74 4.23 21.91
N SER A 11 4.87 3.06 21.30
CA SER A 11 6.18 2.57 20.96
C SER A 11 6.75 3.66 20.07
N SER A 12 7.81 4.33 20.52
CA SER A 12 8.77 4.93 19.58
C SER A 12 8.93 3.91 18.46
N GLY A 13 8.58 4.32 17.24
CA GLY A 13 8.37 3.42 16.11
C GLY A 13 9.49 2.39 16.04
N VAL A 14 9.13 1.12 15.83
CA VAL A 14 10.09 0.06 15.55
C VAL A 14 11.07 0.60 14.50
N GLU A 15 12.36 0.66 14.83
CA GLU A 15 13.38 1.21 13.93
C GLU A 15 13.22 0.58 12.53
N GLY A 16 13.12 1.44 11.51
CA GLY A 16 12.90 1.00 10.14
C GLY A 16 11.47 0.61 9.78
N GLN A 17 10.42 1.02 10.51
CA GLN A 17 9.01 0.83 10.10
C GLN A 17 8.29 2.12 9.68
N SER A 18 8.99 3.25 9.61
CA SER A 18 8.43 4.55 9.20
C SER A 18 9.12 5.11 7.96
N PHE A 19 8.39 5.91 7.18
CA PHE A 19 9.00 6.75 6.16
C PHE A 19 9.90 7.80 6.81
N THR A 20 11.07 8.05 6.23
CA THR A 20 12.04 9.05 6.71
C THR A 20 11.83 10.42 6.07
N ASN A 21 11.15 10.46 4.93
CA ASN A 21 10.85 11.67 4.18
C ASN A 21 9.41 12.12 4.43
N GLU A 22 9.18 13.44 4.39
CA GLU A 22 7.82 14.01 4.49
C GLU A 22 6.99 13.69 3.24
N VAL A 23 7.63 13.58 2.09
CA VAL A 23 6.98 13.19 0.83
C VAL A 23 7.17 11.69 0.64
N VAL A 24 6.04 10.98 0.48
CA VAL A 24 5.98 9.56 0.14
C VAL A 24 5.41 9.44 -1.27
N THR A 25 6.22 8.92 -2.19
CA THR A 25 5.83 8.68 -3.56
C THR A 25 5.07 7.37 -3.71
N TRP A 26 4.05 7.35 -4.57
CA TRP A 26 3.34 6.12 -4.89
C TRP A 26 3.12 5.98 -6.39
N ARG A 27 3.01 4.73 -6.86
CA ARG A 27 2.75 4.43 -8.27
C ARG A 27 1.88 3.20 -8.42
N LEU A 28 0.81 3.34 -9.19
CA LEU A 28 0.09 2.20 -9.74
C LEU A 28 0.84 1.65 -10.96
N ILE A 29 1.32 0.40 -10.86
CA ILE A 29 2.14 -0.25 -11.88
C ILE A 29 1.33 -0.45 -13.17
N GLY A 30 1.87 0.06 -14.28
CA GLY A 30 1.18 0.08 -15.58
C GLY A 30 0.82 -1.28 -16.16
N SER A 31 1.60 -2.31 -15.86
CA SER A 31 1.34 -3.69 -16.29
C SER A 31 0.37 -4.45 -15.38
N ALA A 32 -0.05 -3.86 -14.26
CA ALA A 32 -0.79 -4.55 -13.21
C ALA A 32 -2.03 -3.75 -12.78
N TYR A 33 -2.77 -3.18 -13.72
CA TYR A 33 -4.07 -2.58 -13.44
C TYR A 33 -5.15 -3.64 -13.24
N SER A 34 -6.19 -3.30 -12.48
CA SER A 34 -7.44 -4.07 -12.47
C SER A 34 -8.18 -3.89 -13.80
N ASN A 35 -8.86 -4.93 -14.27
CA ASN A 35 -9.68 -4.87 -15.48
C ASN A 35 -11.14 -4.46 -15.23
N GLN A 36 -11.55 -4.24 -13.98
CA GLN A 36 -12.95 -3.93 -13.63
C GLN A 36 -13.26 -2.46 -13.52
N LEU A 37 -12.22 -1.65 -13.39
CA LEU A 37 -12.34 -0.21 -13.24
C LEU A 37 -11.43 0.43 -14.26
N THR A 38 -11.83 1.58 -14.78
CA THR A 38 -10.91 2.36 -15.62
C THR A 38 -9.67 2.74 -14.81
N VAL A 39 -8.52 2.88 -15.49
CA VAL A 39 -7.27 3.27 -14.82
C VAL A 39 -7.43 4.60 -14.05
N ASN A 40 -8.22 5.53 -14.59
CA ASN A 40 -8.51 6.81 -13.93
C ASN A 40 -9.31 6.61 -12.64
N THR A 41 -10.29 5.70 -12.63
CA THR A 41 -11.05 5.35 -11.43
C THR A 41 -10.15 4.71 -10.37
N GLN A 42 -9.26 3.81 -10.79
CA GLN A 42 -8.29 3.18 -9.89
C GLN A 42 -7.35 4.22 -9.26
N ARG A 43 -6.75 5.10 -10.07
CA ARG A 43 -5.90 6.20 -9.60
C ARG A 43 -6.64 7.15 -8.66
N ALA A 44 -7.86 7.54 -9.00
CA ALA A 44 -8.67 8.43 -8.16
C ALA A 44 -8.98 7.80 -6.79
N ALA A 45 -9.29 6.51 -6.75
CA ALA A 45 -9.53 5.79 -5.50
C ALA A 45 -8.27 5.72 -4.62
N LEU A 46 -7.11 5.42 -5.23
CA LEU A 46 -5.82 5.38 -4.52
C LEU A 46 -5.41 6.77 -4.00
N ALA A 47 -5.53 7.80 -4.84
CA ALA A 47 -5.25 9.18 -4.44
C ALA A 47 -6.13 9.63 -3.27
N LEU A 48 -7.41 9.25 -3.28
CA LEU A 48 -8.32 9.52 -2.17
C LEU A 48 -7.87 8.81 -0.89
N ALA A 49 -7.53 7.52 -0.97
CA ALA A 49 -7.08 6.76 0.19
C ALA A 49 -5.82 7.37 0.82
N PHE A 50 -4.84 7.76 0.00
CA PHE A 50 -3.64 8.43 0.47
C PHE A 50 -3.91 9.82 1.06
N ARG A 51 -4.83 10.59 0.47
CA ARG A 51 -5.24 11.89 1.03
C ARG A 51 -5.81 11.73 2.44
N MET A 52 -6.68 10.73 2.65
CA MET A 52 -7.26 10.46 3.97
C MET A 52 -6.19 10.19 5.03
N TRP A 53 -5.08 9.55 4.66
CA TRP A 53 -3.93 9.38 5.56
C TRP A 53 -3.19 10.70 5.79
N GLY A 54 -2.84 11.43 4.73
CA GLY A 54 -2.12 12.70 4.82
C GLY A 54 -2.87 13.80 5.58
N GLU A 55 -4.20 13.69 5.72
CA GLU A 55 -5.00 14.58 6.56
C GLU A 55 -4.75 14.40 8.07
N VAL A 56 -4.22 13.25 8.49
CA VAL A 56 -4.07 12.89 9.92
C VAL A 56 -2.63 12.59 10.36
N ILE A 57 -1.67 12.58 9.43
CA ILE A 57 -0.23 12.43 9.71
C ILE A 57 0.57 13.47 8.92
N PRO A 58 1.78 13.86 9.36
CA PRO A 58 2.60 14.86 8.67
C PRO A 58 3.33 14.27 7.44
N LEU A 59 2.62 13.49 6.61
CA LEU A 59 3.15 12.94 5.35
C LEU A 59 2.31 13.45 4.18
N ILE A 60 3.00 13.78 3.09
CA ILE A 60 2.42 14.16 1.82
C ILE A 60 2.58 12.98 0.87
N PHE A 61 1.47 12.48 0.35
CA PHE A 61 1.48 11.40 -0.62
C PHE A 61 1.35 11.95 -2.04
N GLN A 62 2.26 11.56 -2.93
CA GLN A 62 2.30 12.05 -4.31
C GLN A 62 2.41 10.91 -5.31
N GLU A 63 1.55 10.92 -6.34
CA GLU A 63 1.70 9.97 -7.44
C GLU A 63 2.94 10.34 -8.26
N ASP A 64 3.85 9.38 -8.42
CA ASP A 64 4.99 9.49 -9.33
C ASP A 64 4.79 8.53 -10.49
N THR A 65 4.79 9.05 -11.72
CA THR A 65 4.68 8.26 -12.96
C THR A 65 5.90 8.35 -13.86
N ARG A 66 6.96 9.04 -13.40
CA ARG A 66 8.13 9.43 -14.22
C ARG A 66 9.44 8.82 -13.75
N SER A 67 9.68 8.76 -12.43
CA SER A 67 10.93 8.23 -11.88
C SER A 67 11.09 6.73 -12.19
N PRO A 68 12.29 6.15 -12.10
CA PRO A 68 12.45 4.70 -12.10
C PRO A 68 11.52 4.02 -11.07
N VAL A 69 11.02 2.82 -11.39
CA VAL A 69 10.09 2.09 -10.50
C VAL A 69 10.74 1.78 -9.15
N ASP A 70 12.05 1.52 -9.15
CA ASP A 70 12.81 1.19 -7.96
C ASP A 70 13.01 2.37 -7.00
N ASP A 71 12.77 3.60 -7.45
CA ASP A 71 12.90 4.83 -6.66
C ASP A 71 11.56 5.27 -6.01
N VAL A 72 10.48 4.53 -6.25
CA VAL A 72 9.14 4.87 -5.71
C VAL A 72 8.90 4.16 -4.38
N ASP A 73 8.50 4.91 -3.35
CA ASP A 73 8.35 4.39 -1.99
C ASP A 73 7.24 3.33 -1.89
N VAL A 74 6.11 3.54 -2.58
CA VAL A 74 4.95 2.64 -2.57
C VAL A 74 4.53 2.26 -3.99
N LEU A 75 4.77 1.00 -4.34
CA LEU A 75 4.27 0.37 -5.55
C LEU A 75 2.91 -0.27 -5.30
N ILE A 76 2.02 -0.18 -6.28
CA ILE A 76 0.66 -0.71 -6.17
C ILE A 76 0.39 -1.52 -7.42
N ALA A 77 -0.13 -2.72 -7.25
CA ALA A 77 -0.41 -3.64 -8.34
C ALA A 77 -1.72 -4.41 -8.09
N PHE A 78 -2.23 -5.07 -9.12
CA PHE A 78 -3.33 -6.02 -9.00
C PHE A 78 -2.82 -7.39 -9.49
N GLY A 79 -2.93 -8.39 -8.63
CA GLY A 79 -2.39 -9.74 -8.84
C GLY A 79 -3.37 -10.82 -8.40
N ARG A 80 -3.14 -12.06 -8.83
CA ARG A 80 -3.95 -13.24 -8.49
C ARG A 80 -3.01 -14.40 -8.20
N GLY A 81 -3.32 -15.24 -7.22
CA GLY A 81 -2.47 -16.39 -6.87
C GLY A 81 -1.03 -15.95 -6.57
N GLU A 82 -0.06 -16.53 -7.29
CA GLU A 82 1.34 -16.10 -7.31
C GLU A 82 1.50 -14.82 -8.14
N HIS A 83 2.16 -13.81 -7.58
CA HIS A 83 2.32 -12.51 -8.23
C HIS A 83 3.60 -11.81 -7.77
N LEU A 84 4.25 -11.09 -8.68
CA LEU A 84 5.37 -10.15 -8.42
C LEU A 84 6.46 -10.69 -7.48
N ASN A 85 6.76 -11.99 -7.57
CA ASN A 85 7.72 -12.68 -6.69
C ASN A 85 7.42 -12.50 -5.18
N CYS A 86 6.15 -12.23 -4.84
CA CYS A 86 5.66 -12.13 -3.48
C CYS A 86 5.47 -13.53 -2.88
N PRO A 87 6.04 -13.82 -1.70
CA PRO A 87 5.89 -15.13 -1.06
C PRO A 87 4.47 -15.38 -0.53
N ASN A 88 3.63 -14.35 -0.41
CA ASN A 88 2.28 -14.44 0.10
C ASN A 88 1.28 -14.54 -1.07
N HIS A 89 0.87 -15.76 -1.40
CA HIS A 89 -0.03 -15.98 -2.52
C HIS A 89 -1.48 -15.68 -2.12
N PHE A 90 -2.27 -15.15 -3.06
CA PHE A 90 -3.72 -15.02 -2.85
C PHE A 90 -4.41 -16.39 -2.92
N ASP A 91 -5.38 -16.59 -2.03
CA ASP A 91 -6.17 -17.82 -1.84
C ASP A 91 -7.46 -17.86 -2.68
N GLY A 92 -7.75 -16.79 -3.43
CA GLY A 92 -8.86 -16.74 -4.39
C GLY A 92 -10.10 -16.05 -3.83
N PHE A 93 -11.27 -16.45 -4.31
CA PHE A 93 -12.52 -15.70 -4.10
C PHE A 93 -12.97 -15.69 -2.63
N GLY A 94 -13.22 -14.49 -2.10
CA GLY A 94 -13.74 -14.30 -0.73
C GLY A 94 -12.72 -14.52 0.39
N GLY A 95 -11.46 -14.79 0.05
CA GLY A 95 -10.34 -14.93 0.98
C GLY A 95 -9.59 -13.61 1.22
N GLN A 96 -8.26 -13.67 1.22
CA GLN A 96 -7.40 -12.48 1.38
C GLN A 96 -7.64 -11.48 0.25
N LEU A 97 -8.08 -10.27 0.60
CA LEU A 97 -8.39 -9.22 -0.37
C LEU A 97 -7.17 -8.40 -0.77
N SER A 98 -6.18 -8.27 0.12
CA SER A 98 -4.91 -7.59 -0.15
C SER A 98 -3.85 -7.90 0.88
N HIS A 99 -2.62 -7.55 0.53
CA HIS A 99 -1.56 -7.36 1.50
C HIS A 99 -0.70 -6.16 1.11
N ALA A 100 0.02 -5.65 2.11
CA ALA A 100 1.09 -4.69 1.95
C ALA A 100 2.37 -5.31 2.52
N ILE A 101 3.43 -5.36 1.72
CA ILE A 101 4.72 -5.90 2.17
C ILE A 101 5.78 -4.81 2.14
N LYS A 102 6.63 -4.78 3.16
CA LYS A 102 7.88 -4.05 3.10
C LYS A 102 8.94 -4.98 2.53
N MET A 103 9.16 -4.92 1.21
CA MET A 103 10.39 -5.48 0.66
C MET A 103 11.52 -4.52 1.03
N SER A 104 12.75 -5.02 1.17
CA SER A 104 13.92 -4.21 1.52
C SER A 104 14.31 -3.28 0.35
N ALA A 105 13.46 -2.28 0.11
CA ALA A 105 13.66 -0.99 -0.56
C ALA A 105 12.27 -0.33 -0.78
N ASN A 106 11.25 -1.09 -1.18
CA ASN A 106 9.95 -0.56 -1.63
C ASN A 106 8.75 -1.30 -1.00
N ALA A 107 7.64 -0.58 -0.76
CA ALA A 107 6.41 -1.17 -0.24
C ALA A 107 5.43 -1.51 -1.38
N GLU A 108 4.98 -2.76 -1.50
CA GLU A 108 4.00 -3.16 -2.53
C GLU A 108 2.63 -3.43 -1.91
N ILE A 109 1.56 -2.81 -2.43
CA ILE A 109 0.16 -3.05 -2.02
C ILE A 109 -0.62 -3.66 -3.19
N THR A 110 -1.15 -4.88 -3.01
CA THR A 110 -1.88 -5.61 -4.08
C THR A 110 -3.28 -6.04 -3.64
N TRP A 111 -4.32 -5.83 -4.47
CA TRP A 111 -5.74 -6.17 -4.16
C TRP A 111 -6.37 -7.19 -5.12
N THR A 112 -7.39 -7.92 -4.66
CA THR A 112 -8.29 -8.76 -5.47
C THR A 112 -9.45 -7.96 -6.07
N THR A 113 -9.82 -8.19 -7.33
CA THR A 113 -11.05 -7.62 -7.92
C THR A 113 -11.78 -8.69 -8.79
N THR A 114 -13.12 -8.72 -8.76
CA THR A 114 -14.08 -9.62 -9.46
C THR A 114 -14.55 -9.14 -10.85
N ASN A 115 -14.28 -9.89 -11.94
CA ASN A 115 -14.75 -9.60 -13.31
C ASN A 115 -16.21 -9.10 -13.38
N ILE A 116 -16.44 -7.96 -14.04
CA ILE A 116 -17.07 -7.88 -15.37
C ILE A 116 -16.18 -6.95 -16.21
#